data_AF-A0A969URU8-F1
#
_entry.id   AF-A0A969URU8-F1
#
_cell.length_a   1.000
_cell.length_b   1.000
_cell.length_c   1.000
_cell.angle_alpha   90.00
_cell.angle_beta   90.00
_cell.angle_gamma   90.00
#
_symmetry.space_group_name_H-M   'P 1'
#
loop_
_entity.id
_entity.type
_entity.pdbx_description
1 polymer ?
#
loop_
_entity_poly.entity_id
_entity_poly.type
_entity_poly.pdbx_seq_one_letter_code
_entity_poly.pdbx_strand_id
1 'polypeptide(L)'
;MKFLMRSLVSFFVFVVDGLYGNRSYARFYVLETIARVPYFSYLSVLHLYETLGWWRKADLLKVHFAETWNELHHLLIMESLGGDRDWIDRAIAQHVALAYYWIVVILYMLTPKYAYYLMELIEDHAYHTYDDYLNRHAEDLKTQPAPQVAINYYRDGDLYMFEETQFTQSHAFRRPKVDNLYDVFINIRDDECEHVKTMEALQQPEARQMFKSPHTIMELSAISADQS
;
A
#
# COMPACT_ATOMS: atom_id res chain seq x y z
N MET A 1 15.39 17.19 -6.16
CA MET A 1 15.00 15.81 -5.75
C MET A 1 13.53 15.52 -6.03
N LYS A 2 12.57 16.23 -5.39
CA LYS A 2 11.12 15.95 -5.58
C LYS A 2 10.64 15.99 -7.03
N PHE A 3 11.09 16.99 -7.82
CA PHE A 3 10.77 17.08 -9.25
C PHE A 3 11.27 15.85 -10.04
N LEU A 4 12.53 15.46 -9.84
CA LEU A 4 13.12 14.29 -10.49
C LEU A 4 12.34 13.00 -10.16
N MET A 5 11.95 12.82 -8.90
CA MET A 5 11.16 11.65 -8.49
C MET A 5 9.78 11.63 -9.15
N ARG A 6 9.08 12.77 -9.19
CA ARG A 6 7.81 12.89 -9.94
C ARG A 6 7.99 12.50 -11.40
N SER A 7 9.01 13.04 -12.07
CA SER A 7 9.29 12.72 -13.47
C SER A 7 9.60 11.24 -13.69
N LEU A 8 10.34 10.60 -12.78
CA LEU A 8 10.65 9.17 -12.85
C LEU A 8 9.41 8.30 -12.67
N VAL A 9 8.58 8.59 -11.67
CA VAL A 9 7.33 7.86 -11.42
C VAL A 9 6.38 8.03 -12.62
N SER A 10 6.16 9.27 -13.08
CA SER A 10 5.30 9.52 -14.25
C SER A 10 5.81 8.82 -15.51
N PHE A 11 7.12 8.76 -15.73
CA PHE A 11 7.70 8.03 -16.86
C PHE A 11 7.46 6.52 -16.74
N PHE A 12 7.69 5.94 -15.56
CA PHE A 12 7.46 4.52 -15.32
C PHE A 12 5.99 4.14 -15.55
N VAL A 13 5.07 4.93 -14.97
CA VAL A 13 3.62 4.82 -15.16
C VAL A 13 3.26 4.85 -16.64
N PHE A 14 3.76 5.85 -17.38
CA PHE A 14 3.49 5.98 -18.81
C PHE A 14 3.93 4.75 -19.60
N VAL A 15 5.09 4.17 -19.26
CA VAL A 15 5.58 2.94 -19.88
C VAL A 15 4.66 1.76 -19.55
N VAL A 16 4.27 1.58 -18.29
CA VAL A 16 3.37 0.49 -17.87
C VAL A 16 2.00 0.62 -18.55
N ASP A 17 1.41 1.80 -18.55
CA ASP A 17 0.13 2.07 -19.22
C ASP A 17 0.20 1.74 -20.72
N GLY A 18 1.27 2.15 -21.39
CA GLY A 18 1.49 1.85 -22.80
C GLY A 18 1.68 0.35 -23.08
N LEU A 19 2.37 -0.38 -22.20
CA LEU A 19 2.63 -1.82 -22.36
C LEU A 19 1.38 -2.69 -22.15
N TYR A 20 0.55 -2.34 -21.17
CA TYR A 20 -0.59 -3.19 -20.78
C TYR A 20 -1.91 -2.79 -21.44
N GLY A 21 -2.09 -1.52 -21.85
CA GLY A 21 -3.28 -1.07 -22.58
C GLY A 21 -4.59 -1.54 -21.93
N ASN A 22 -5.36 -2.37 -22.64
CA ASN A 22 -6.65 -2.90 -22.17
C ASN A 22 -6.54 -4.13 -21.25
N ARG A 23 -5.33 -4.60 -20.92
CA ARG A 23 -5.10 -5.76 -20.03
C ARG A 23 -5.08 -5.32 -18.56
N SER A 24 -6.20 -4.77 -18.08
CA SER A 24 -6.27 -4.08 -16.78
C SER A 24 -5.82 -4.95 -15.60
N TYR A 25 -6.27 -6.20 -15.48
CA TYR A 25 -5.85 -7.06 -14.35
C TYR A 25 -4.37 -7.42 -14.39
N ALA A 26 -3.77 -7.61 -15.57
CA ALA A 26 -2.34 -7.83 -15.69
C ALA A 26 -1.54 -6.58 -15.33
N ARG A 27 -2.05 -5.39 -15.70
CA ARG A 27 -1.48 -4.10 -15.28
C ARG A 27 -1.50 -3.96 -13.76
N PHE A 28 -2.66 -4.16 -13.13
CA PHE A 28 -2.81 -4.09 -11.69
C PHE A 28 -1.87 -5.09 -11.01
N TYR A 29 -1.88 -6.36 -11.42
CA TYR A 29 -0.95 -7.38 -10.90
C TYR A 29 0.53 -6.91 -10.90
N VAL A 30 1.01 -6.32 -12.00
CA VAL A 30 2.38 -5.80 -12.07
C VAL A 30 2.59 -4.60 -11.14
N LEU A 31 1.62 -3.69 -11.07
CA LEU A 31 1.70 -2.53 -10.17
C LEU A 31 1.70 -2.98 -8.70
N GLU A 32 0.78 -3.86 -8.27
CA GLU A 32 0.71 -4.42 -6.91
C GLU A 32 2.00 -5.18 -6.53
N THR A 33 2.59 -5.89 -7.48
CA THR A 33 3.87 -6.59 -7.25
C THR A 33 5.00 -5.60 -6.94
N ILE A 34 4.93 -4.39 -7.49
CA ILE A 34 5.95 -3.35 -7.33
C ILE A 34 5.64 -2.44 -6.14
N ALA A 35 4.37 -2.09 -5.91
CA ALA A 35 3.90 -1.21 -4.84
C ALA A 35 4.16 -1.79 -3.45
N ARG A 36 4.09 -3.12 -3.26
CA ARG A 36 4.51 -3.78 -2.01
C ARG A 36 6.00 -3.64 -1.64
N VAL A 37 6.88 -3.34 -2.60
CA VAL A 37 8.34 -3.46 -2.43
C VAL A 37 8.92 -2.43 -1.44
N PRO A 38 8.50 -1.15 -1.47
CA PRO A 38 9.05 -0.17 -0.55
C PRO A 38 8.75 -0.49 0.91
N TYR A 39 7.55 -0.95 1.25
CA TYR A 39 7.20 -1.35 2.61
C TYR A 39 8.10 -2.47 3.15
N PHE A 40 8.31 -3.52 2.35
CA PHE A 40 9.26 -4.59 2.71
C PHE A 40 10.71 -4.08 2.84
N SER A 41 11.09 -3.10 2.02
CA SER A 41 12.41 -2.45 2.11
C SER A 41 12.57 -1.67 3.41
N TYR A 42 11.52 -0.94 3.84
CA TYR A 42 11.50 -0.19 5.10
C TYR A 42 11.63 -1.15 6.29
N LEU A 43 10.86 -2.24 6.29
CA LEU A 43 10.95 -3.29 7.31
C LEU A 43 12.36 -3.88 7.39
N SER A 44 12.97 -4.21 6.25
CA SER A 44 14.33 -4.77 6.19
C SER A 44 15.35 -3.84 6.85
N VAL A 45 15.28 -2.55 6.55
CA VAL A 45 16.19 -1.54 7.11
C VAL A 45 15.91 -1.28 8.59
N LEU A 46 14.64 -1.19 8.99
CA LEU A 46 14.27 -1.01 10.40
C LEU A 46 14.73 -2.19 11.25
N HIS A 47 14.52 -3.43 10.80
CA HIS A 47 15.02 -4.63 11.48
C HIS A 47 16.56 -4.67 11.56
N LEU A 48 17.26 -4.27 10.49
CA LEU A 48 18.72 -4.15 10.50
C LEU A 48 19.17 -3.15 11.57
N TYR A 49 18.54 -1.99 11.65
CA TYR A 49 18.88 -0.97 12.65
C TYR A 49 18.60 -1.43 14.09
N GLU A 50 17.52 -2.18 14.31
CA GLU A 50 17.24 -2.81 15.60
C GLU A 50 18.29 -3.83 16.00
N THR A 51 18.71 -4.67 15.04
CA THR A 51 19.76 -5.68 15.22
C THR A 51 21.11 -5.05 15.59
N LEU A 52 21.42 -3.90 14.99
CA LEU A 52 22.64 -3.13 15.28
C LEU A 52 22.52 -2.29 16.56
N GLY A 53 21.36 -2.28 17.22
CA GLY A 53 21.13 -1.53 18.45
C GLY A 53 21.03 -0.02 18.27
N TRP A 54 20.78 0.48 17.06
CA TRP A 54 20.74 1.93 16.79
C TRP A 54 19.45 2.59 17.28
N TRP A 55 18.31 1.96 17.04
CA TRP A 55 17.01 2.38 17.58
C TRP A 55 15.99 1.25 17.45
N ARG A 56 14.91 1.33 18.23
CA ARG A 56 13.73 0.47 18.16
C ARG A 56 12.50 1.28 17.82
N LYS A 57 11.74 0.85 16.82
CA LYS A 57 10.62 1.62 16.26
C LYS A 57 9.42 0.70 15.98
N ALA A 58 8.90 0.11 17.06
CA ALA A 58 7.81 -0.87 16.99
C ALA A 58 6.58 -0.36 16.22
N ASP A 59 6.18 0.90 16.44
CA ASP A 59 5.04 1.50 15.72
C ASP A 59 5.28 1.57 14.20
N LEU A 60 6.48 1.95 13.75
CA LEU A 60 6.83 1.98 12.32
C LEU A 60 6.92 0.58 11.72
N LEU A 61 7.51 -0.37 12.45
CA LEU A 61 7.55 -1.76 12.02
C LEU A 61 6.15 -2.34 11.86
N LYS A 62 5.26 -2.03 12.80
CA LYS A 62 3.90 -2.55 12.78
C LYS A 62 3.12 -2.00 11.58
N VAL A 63 3.14 -0.69 11.35
CA VAL A 63 2.43 -0.07 10.22
C VAL A 63 3.01 -0.53 8.88
N HIS A 64 4.33 -0.52 8.68
CA HIS A 64 4.91 -0.99 7.41
C HIS A 64 4.69 -2.50 7.17
N PHE A 65 4.55 -3.30 8.23
CA PHE A 65 4.15 -4.70 8.11
C PHE A 65 2.69 -4.83 7.69
N ALA A 66 1.81 -3.99 8.24
CA ALA A 66 0.42 -3.90 7.83
C ALA A 66 0.25 -3.47 6.37
N GLU A 67 0.98 -2.44 5.92
CA GLU A 67 0.98 -1.99 4.53
C GLU A 67 1.50 -3.10 3.59
N THR A 68 2.60 -3.77 3.94
CA THR A 68 3.09 -4.92 3.16
C THR A 68 2.05 -6.05 3.08
N TRP A 69 1.31 -6.28 4.17
CA TRP A 69 0.26 -7.29 4.23
C TRP A 69 -0.96 -6.90 3.39
N ASN A 70 -1.32 -5.62 3.38
CA ASN A 70 -2.44 -5.08 2.60
C ASN A 70 -2.18 -5.20 1.09
N GLU A 71 -1.05 -4.69 0.64
CA GLU A 71 -0.57 -4.78 -0.76
C GLU A 71 -0.46 -6.22 -1.26
N LEU A 72 -0.04 -7.15 -0.38
CA LEU A 72 -0.03 -8.58 -0.71
C LEU A 72 -1.45 -9.08 -1.02
N HIS A 73 -2.47 -8.62 -0.29
CA HIS A 73 -3.84 -9.04 -0.56
C HIS A 73 -4.40 -8.42 -1.84
N HIS A 74 -4.04 -7.17 -2.16
CA HIS A 74 -4.34 -6.59 -3.47
C HIS A 74 -3.73 -7.44 -4.60
N LEU A 75 -2.46 -7.82 -4.47
CA LEU A 75 -1.79 -8.72 -5.41
C LEU A 75 -2.53 -10.06 -5.56
N LEU A 76 -2.88 -10.72 -4.45
CA LEU A 76 -3.60 -12.00 -4.46
C LEU A 76 -4.99 -11.87 -5.10
N ILE A 77 -5.67 -10.73 -4.91
CA ILE A 77 -6.93 -10.42 -5.59
C ILE A 77 -6.69 -10.36 -7.11
N MET A 78 -5.66 -9.64 -7.58
CA MET A 78 -5.34 -9.55 -9.00
C MET A 78 -4.96 -10.90 -9.60
N GLU A 79 -4.21 -11.74 -8.88
CA GLU A 79 -3.92 -13.13 -9.27
C GLU A 79 -5.22 -13.95 -9.41
N SER A 80 -6.16 -13.82 -8.47
CA SER A 80 -7.46 -14.51 -8.54
C SER A 80 -8.32 -14.09 -9.74
N LEU A 81 -8.10 -12.87 -10.25
CA LEU A 81 -8.74 -12.31 -11.45
C LEU A 81 -7.97 -12.64 -12.74
N GLY A 82 -6.87 -13.41 -12.64
CA GLY A 82 -6.05 -13.83 -13.78
C GLY A 82 -5.01 -12.79 -14.22
N GLY A 83 -4.66 -11.82 -13.37
CA GLY A 83 -3.64 -10.81 -13.65
C GLY A 83 -2.24 -11.40 -13.87
N ASP A 84 -1.94 -12.55 -13.28
CA ASP A 84 -0.66 -13.22 -13.40
C ASP A 84 -0.61 -14.27 -14.53
N ARG A 85 -1.66 -14.37 -15.36
CA ARG A 85 -1.82 -15.48 -16.32
C ARG A 85 -0.63 -15.68 -17.24
N ASP A 86 -0.12 -14.59 -17.83
CA ASP A 86 0.92 -14.65 -18.84
C ASP A 86 2.31 -14.55 -18.18
N TRP A 87 3.19 -15.50 -18.50
CA TRP A 87 4.49 -15.63 -17.83
C TRP A 87 5.39 -14.41 -17.99
N ILE A 88 5.21 -13.64 -19.07
CA ILE A 88 6.00 -12.45 -19.34
C ILE A 88 5.68 -11.33 -18.34
N ASP A 89 4.43 -11.20 -17.92
CA ASP A 89 4.01 -10.20 -16.94
C ASP A 89 4.62 -10.53 -15.58
N ARG A 90 4.58 -11.81 -15.19
CA ARG A 90 5.27 -12.32 -13.98
C ARG A 90 6.77 -12.05 -14.02
N ALA A 91 7.41 -12.35 -15.14
CA ALA A 91 8.85 -12.13 -15.31
C ALA A 91 9.19 -10.63 -15.18
N ILE A 92 8.44 -9.75 -15.84
CA ILE A 92 8.64 -8.29 -15.76
C ILE A 92 8.47 -7.83 -14.30
N ALA A 93 7.35 -8.17 -13.66
CA ALA A 93 7.04 -7.74 -12.31
C ALA A 93 8.11 -8.18 -11.30
N GLN A 94 8.54 -9.44 -11.36
CA GLN A 94 9.56 -10.00 -10.46
C GLN A 94 10.94 -9.33 -10.61
N HIS A 95 11.40 -9.11 -11.84
CA HIS A 95 12.72 -8.52 -12.08
C HIS A 95 12.73 -7.02 -11.72
N VAL A 96 11.65 -6.30 -12.05
CA VAL A 96 11.50 -4.90 -11.64
C VAL A 96 11.44 -4.79 -10.13
N ALA A 97 10.64 -5.62 -9.45
CA ALA A 97 10.54 -5.65 -7.99
C ALA A 97 11.89 -5.92 -7.32
N LEU A 98 12.67 -6.88 -7.82
CA LEU A 98 14.00 -7.20 -7.28
C LEU A 98 14.98 -6.03 -7.42
N ALA A 99 15.03 -5.39 -8.59
CA ALA A 99 15.89 -4.23 -8.79
C ALA A 99 15.42 -3.06 -7.93
N TYR A 100 14.11 -2.85 -7.85
CA TYR A 100 13.50 -1.76 -7.09
C TYR A 100 13.75 -1.91 -5.58
N TYR A 101 13.70 -3.14 -5.04
CA TYR A 101 14.02 -3.44 -3.64
C TYR A 101 15.37 -2.84 -3.23
N TRP A 102 16.44 -3.14 -3.97
CA TRP A 102 17.77 -2.64 -3.63
C TRP A 102 17.87 -1.11 -3.75
N ILE A 103 17.18 -0.50 -4.72
CA ILE A 103 17.12 0.95 -4.86
C ILE A 103 16.45 1.58 -3.63
N VAL A 104 15.31 1.04 -3.19
CA VAL A 104 14.57 1.60 -2.06
C VAL A 104 15.28 1.35 -0.74
N VAL A 105 15.92 0.20 -0.54
CA VAL A 105 16.77 -0.06 0.64
C VAL A 105 17.83 1.03 0.78
N ILE A 106 18.58 1.32 -0.29
CA ILE A 106 19.62 2.36 -0.28
C ILE A 106 18.99 3.74 -0.05
N LEU A 107 17.91 4.07 -0.75
CA LEU A 107 17.22 5.36 -0.62
C LEU A 107 16.69 5.58 0.80
N TYR A 108 16.11 4.56 1.42
CA TYR A 108 15.56 4.63 2.77
C TYR A 108 16.67 4.73 3.82
N MET A 109 17.78 4.01 3.66
CA MET A 109 18.93 4.14 4.56
C MET A 109 19.55 5.54 4.54
N LEU A 110 19.65 6.16 3.36
CA LEU A 110 20.28 7.47 3.19
C LEU A 110 19.32 8.62 3.50
N THR A 111 18.08 8.53 2.99
CA THR A 111 17.09 9.62 3.03
C THR A 111 15.66 9.08 3.19
N PRO A 112 15.25 8.65 4.40
CA PRO A 112 13.91 8.10 4.64
C PRO A 112 12.78 9.00 4.15
N LYS A 113 12.91 10.32 4.36
CA LYS A 113 11.92 11.32 3.89
C LYS A 113 11.65 11.23 2.38
N TYR A 114 12.68 11.00 1.57
CA TYR A 114 12.52 10.90 0.13
C TYR A 114 12.03 9.52 -0.32
N ALA A 115 12.30 8.47 0.45
CA ALA A 115 11.68 7.17 0.24
C ALA A 115 10.16 7.22 0.50
N TYR A 116 9.73 7.82 1.62
CA TYR A 116 8.31 8.04 1.88
C TYR A 116 7.64 8.92 0.83
N TYR A 117 8.32 9.98 0.37
CA TYR A 117 7.81 10.81 -0.72
C TYR A 117 7.72 10.06 -2.06
N LEU A 118 8.66 9.14 -2.36
CA LEU A 118 8.56 8.29 -3.53
C LEU A 118 7.33 7.38 -3.42
N MET A 119 7.08 6.82 -2.24
CA MET A 119 5.93 5.97 -1.99
C MET A 119 4.60 6.74 -2.10
N GLU A 120 4.50 7.93 -1.50
CA GLU A 120 3.35 8.85 -1.66
C GLU A 120 2.95 9.00 -3.13
N LEU A 121 3.94 9.21 -4.02
CA LEU A 121 3.67 9.38 -5.46
C LEU A 121 3.19 8.09 -6.16
N ILE A 122 3.61 6.92 -5.66
CA ILE A 122 3.19 5.62 -6.21
C ILE A 122 1.75 5.35 -5.77
N GLU A 123 1.46 5.54 -4.48
CA GLU A 123 0.13 5.36 -3.88
C GLU A 123 -0.90 6.33 -4.47
N ASP A 124 -0.56 7.62 -4.61
CA ASP A 124 -1.43 8.62 -5.23
C ASP A 124 -1.78 8.25 -6.67
N HIS A 125 -0.80 7.69 -7.39
CA HIS A 125 -1.04 7.19 -8.73
C HIS A 125 -1.89 5.91 -8.75
N ALA A 126 -1.67 4.97 -7.82
CA ALA A 126 -2.49 3.77 -7.68
C ALA A 126 -3.94 4.12 -7.38
N TYR A 127 -4.19 5.02 -6.42
CA TYR A 127 -5.50 5.59 -6.09
C TYR A 127 -6.22 6.07 -7.36
N HIS A 128 -5.57 6.95 -8.13
CA HIS A 128 -6.16 7.50 -9.34
C HIS A 128 -6.39 6.44 -10.43
N THR A 129 -5.53 5.44 -10.53
CA THR A 129 -5.68 4.33 -11.49
C THR A 129 -6.90 3.47 -11.15
N TYR A 130 -7.12 3.17 -9.87
CA TYR A 130 -8.29 2.45 -9.40
C TYR A 130 -9.57 3.26 -9.55
N ASP A 131 -9.55 4.56 -9.20
CA ASP A 131 -10.71 5.45 -9.35
C ASP A 131 -11.14 5.58 -10.81
N ASP A 132 -10.20 5.77 -11.73
CA ASP A 132 -10.46 5.80 -13.17
C ASP A 132 -11.05 4.48 -13.68
N TYR A 133 -10.56 3.34 -13.18
CA TYR A 133 -11.07 2.03 -13.56
C TYR A 133 -12.51 1.82 -13.06
N LEU A 134 -12.78 2.17 -11.79
CA LEU A 134 -14.12 2.15 -11.21
C LEU A 134 -15.10 3.00 -12.03
N ASN A 135 -14.71 4.23 -12.40
CA ASN A 135 -15.56 5.14 -13.16
C ASN A 135 -15.91 4.60 -14.57
N ARG A 136 -15.01 3.83 -15.20
CA ARG A 136 -15.23 3.26 -16.54
C ARG A 136 -15.95 1.92 -16.53
N HIS A 137 -15.82 1.14 -15.46
CA HIS A 137 -16.28 -0.26 -15.40
C HIS A 137 -17.33 -0.54 -14.32
N ALA A 138 -17.85 0.49 -13.65
CA ALA A 138 -18.78 0.34 -12.51
C ALA A 138 -19.93 -0.64 -12.75
N GLU A 139 -20.64 -0.52 -13.87
CA GLU A 139 -21.82 -1.33 -14.14
C GLU A 139 -21.48 -2.81 -14.35
N ASP A 140 -20.35 -3.11 -15.00
CA ASP A 140 -19.87 -4.49 -15.18
C ASP A 140 -19.41 -5.09 -13.84
N LEU A 141 -18.58 -4.35 -13.09
CA LEU A 141 -18.03 -4.80 -11.82
C LEU A 141 -19.13 -5.11 -10.78
N LYS A 142 -20.23 -4.36 -10.77
CA LYS A 142 -21.38 -4.63 -9.88
C LYS A 142 -22.08 -5.95 -10.18
N THR A 143 -21.97 -6.48 -11.41
CA THR A 143 -22.57 -7.77 -11.78
C THR A 143 -21.71 -8.98 -11.43
N GLN A 144 -20.43 -8.75 -11.13
CA GLN A 144 -19.47 -9.81 -10.84
C GLN A 144 -19.37 -10.06 -9.33
N PRO A 145 -19.26 -11.33 -8.90
CA PRO A 145 -19.12 -11.65 -7.48
C PRO A 145 -17.76 -11.19 -6.95
N ALA A 146 -17.70 -10.82 -5.68
CA ALA A 146 -16.43 -10.55 -5.02
C ALA A 146 -15.59 -11.85 -4.95
N PRO A 147 -14.27 -11.81 -5.28
CA PRO A 147 -13.41 -12.98 -5.15
C PRO A 147 -13.30 -13.41 -3.68
N GLN A 148 -13.23 -14.72 -3.44
CA GLN A 148 -13.17 -15.25 -2.08
C GLN A 148 -11.98 -14.71 -1.28
N VAL A 149 -10.85 -14.45 -1.94
CA VAL A 149 -9.67 -13.84 -1.29
C VAL A 149 -9.95 -12.43 -0.76
N ALA A 150 -10.72 -11.62 -1.50
CA ALA A 150 -11.12 -10.29 -1.05
C ALA A 150 -12.10 -10.36 0.12
N ILE A 151 -13.07 -11.29 0.06
CA ILE A 151 -14.03 -11.52 1.14
C ILE A 151 -13.31 -11.89 2.44
N ASN A 152 -12.36 -12.84 2.34
CA ASN A 152 -11.56 -13.28 3.48
C ASN A 152 -10.72 -12.15 4.07
N TYR A 153 -10.18 -11.26 3.24
CA TYR A 153 -9.34 -10.17 3.70
C TYR A 153 -10.15 -9.03 4.35
N TYR A 154 -11.19 -8.55 3.66
CA TYR A 154 -11.91 -7.34 4.05
C TYR A 154 -13.03 -7.57 5.07
N ARG A 155 -13.55 -8.80 5.20
CA ARG A 155 -14.73 -9.09 6.03
C ARG A 155 -14.54 -10.21 7.04
N ASP A 156 -14.06 -11.37 6.58
CA ASP A 156 -14.12 -12.61 7.38
C ASP A 156 -12.81 -12.92 8.13
N GLY A 157 -11.72 -12.23 7.82
CA GLY A 157 -10.39 -12.44 8.38
C GLY A 157 -10.11 -11.64 9.66
N ASP A 158 -8.88 -11.80 10.17
CA ASP A 158 -8.39 -10.96 11.26
C ASP A 158 -8.12 -9.54 10.73
N LEU A 159 -8.93 -8.59 11.20
CA LEU A 159 -8.86 -7.19 10.78
C LEU A 159 -7.79 -6.40 11.53
N TYR A 160 -7.06 -6.99 12.48
CA TYR A 160 -6.02 -6.28 13.24
C TYR A 160 -5.01 -5.58 12.32
N MET A 161 -4.51 -6.29 11.31
CA MET A 161 -3.54 -5.72 10.37
C MET A 161 -4.20 -4.69 9.44
N PHE A 162 -5.45 -4.92 9.03
CA PHE A 162 -6.21 -3.96 8.22
C PHE A 162 -6.54 -2.67 8.97
N GLU A 163 -6.69 -2.71 10.29
CA GLU A 163 -6.89 -1.53 11.12
C GLU A 163 -5.61 -0.70 11.25
N GLU A 164 -4.44 -1.36 11.31
CA GLU A 164 -3.15 -0.68 11.36
C GLU A 164 -2.76 0.04 10.06
N THR A 165 -3.38 -0.27 8.91
CA THR A 165 -3.16 0.47 7.66
C THR A 165 -3.98 1.76 7.57
N GLN A 166 -5.00 1.93 8.42
CA GLN A 166 -5.89 3.09 8.33
C GLN A 166 -5.31 4.27 9.09
N PHE A 167 -5.04 5.35 8.38
CA PHE A 167 -4.64 6.63 8.96
C PHE A 167 -5.85 7.32 9.60
N THR A 168 -6.28 6.81 10.76
CA THR A 168 -7.42 7.35 11.47
C THR A 168 -7.03 8.46 12.45
N GLN A 169 -7.65 9.63 12.29
CA GLN A 169 -7.77 10.64 13.36
C GLN A 169 -9.09 10.48 14.15
N SER A 170 -9.95 9.56 13.71
CA SER A 170 -11.26 9.29 14.31
C SER A 170 -11.20 8.04 15.20
N HIS A 171 -12.09 7.96 16.19
CA HIS A 171 -12.11 6.84 17.13
C HIS A 171 -12.70 5.53 16.56
N ALA A 172 -12.84 5.40 15.23
CA ALA A 172 -13.42 4.21 14.60
C ALA A 172 -12.69 3.82 13.32
N PHE A 173 -12.41 2.53 13.16
CA PHE A 173 -11.87 1.95 11.94
C PHE A 173 -12.99 1.64 10.94
N ARG A 174 -12.69 1.78 9.64
CA ARG A 174 -13.53 1.35 8.53
C ARG A 174 -13.77 -0.17 8.61
N ARG A 175 -15.00 -0.55 8.25
CA ARG A 175 -15.42 -1.95 8.05
C ARG A 175 -16.04 -2.03 6.65
N PRO A 176 -15.25 -2.38 5.63
CA PRO A 176 -15.70 -2.33 4.24
C PRO A 176 -16.78 -3.37 3.92
N LYS A 177 -17.62 -3.05 2.94
CA LYS A 177 -18.50 -4.03 2.29
C LYS A 177 -17.75 -4.75 1.19
N VAL A 178 -18.18 -5.96 0.86
CA VAL A 178 -17.52 -6.81 -0.15
C VAL A 178 -18.56 -7.71 -0.84
N ASP A 179 -19.65 -7.10 -1.30
CA ASP A 179 -20.79 -7.84 -1.85
C ASP A 179 -20.57 -8.23 -3.32
N ASN A 180 -19.81 -7.42 -4.06
CA ASN A 180 -19.51 -7.60 -5.48
C ASN A 180 -18.09 -7.10 -5.80
N LEU A 181 -17.64 -7.29 -7.05
CA LEU A 181 -16.31 -6.89 -7.48
C LEU A 181 -16.13 -5.36 -7.46
N TYR A 182 -17.18 -4.57 -7.66
CA TYR A 182 -17.10 -3.11 -7.55
C TYR A 182 -16.72 -2.67 -6.13
N ASP A 183 -17.29 -3.29 -5.09
CA ASP A 183 -16.93 -3.01 -3.70
C ASP A 183 -15.46 -3.35 -3.42
N VAL A 184 -14.95 -4.45 -3.99
CA VAL A 184 -13.54 -4.85 -3.86
C VAL A 184 -12.61 -3.77 -4.40
N PHE A 185 -12.89 -3.25 -5.59
CA PHE A 185 -12.09 -2.19 -6.20
C PHE A 185 -12.20 -0.86 -5.46
N ILE A 186 -13.37 -0.53 -4.86
CA ILE A 186 -13.50 0.60 -3.94
C ILE A 186 -12.59 0.42 -2.73
N ASN A 187 -12.57 -0.78 -2.14
CA ASN A 187 -11.78 -1.02 -0.95
C ASN A 187 -10.29 -0.89 -1.23
N ILE A 188 -9.81 -1.42 -2.35
CA ILE A 188 -8.41 -1.26 -2.77
C ILE A 188 -8.09 0.22 -2.96
N ARG A 189 -8.89 0.95 -3.75
CA ARG A 189 -8.71 2.40 -3.94
C ARG A 189 -8.62 3.15 -2.61
N ASP A 190 -9.52 2.85 -1.68
CA ASP A 190 -9.56 3.52 -0.38
C ASP A 190 -8.36 3.14 0.49
N ASP A 191 -7.82 1.92 0.37
CA ASP A 191 -6.57 1.51 1.01
C ASP A 191 -5.39 2.37 0.51
N GLU A 192 -5.25 2.58 -0.81
CA GLU A 192 -4.18 3.42 -1.38
C GLU A 192 -4.25 4.86 -0.84
N CYS A 193 -5.47 5.37 -0.62
CA CYS A 193 -5.66 6.68 -0.02
C CYS A 193 -5.15 6.73 1.44
N GLU A 194 -5.32 5.66 2.21
CA GLU A 194 -4.78 5.54 3.57
C GLU A 194 -3.25 5.44 3.55
N HIS A 195 -2.69 4.73 2.57
CA HIS A 195 -1.25 4.66 2.35
C HIS A 195 -0.67 6.05 2.03
N VAL A 196 -1.29 6.83 1.13
CA VAL A 196 -0.89 8.23 0.84
C VAL A 196 -0.79 9.05 2.13
N LYS A 197 -1.84 9.05 2.95
CA LYS A 197 -1.88 9.82 4.21
C LYS A 197 -0.76 9.41 5.16
N THR A 198 -0.50 8.11 5.27
CA THR A 198 0.60 7.58 6.10
C THR A 198 1.96 8.04 5.58
N MET A 199 2.20 7.95 4.26
CA MET A 199 3.45 8.40 3.64
C MET A 199 3.69 9.91 3.76
N GLU A 200 2.62 10.71 3.66
CA GLU A 200 2.67 12.16 3.90
C GLU A 200 3.04 12.48 5.35
N ALA A 201 2.40 11.80 6.31
CA ALA A 201 2.69 11.98 7.73
C ALA A 201 4.15 11.61 8.08
N LEU A 202 4.68 10.54 7.48
CA LEU A 202 6.04 10.06 7.72
C LEU A 202 7.14 10.93 7.10
N GLN A 203 6.80 11.89 6.24
CA GLN A 203 7.75 12.88 5.72
C GLN A 203 8.07 14.02 6.69
N GLN A 204 7.28 14.19 7.75
CA GLN A 204 7.50 15.25 8.72
C GLN A 204 8.79 14.98 9.52
N PRO A 205 9.59 16.01 9.84
CA PRO A 205 10.87 15.85 10.54
C PRO A 205 10.77 15.06 11.85
N GLU A 206 9.67 15.22 12.57
CA GLU A 206 9.41 14.62 13.88
C GLU A 206 8.84 13.21 13.79
N ALA A 207 8.32 12.79 12.62
CA ALA A 207 7.58 11.54 12.46
C ALA A 207 8.40 10.32 12.88
N ARG A 208 9.70 10.30 12.58
CA ARG A 208 10.59 9.19 12.99
C ARG A 208 10.66 8.98 14.51
N GLN A 209 10.36 10.01 15.29
CA GLN A 209 10.40 9.97 16.75
C GLN A 209 9.01 9.79 17.35
N MET A 210 8.01 10.44 16.77
CA MET A 210 6.69 10.60 17.37
C MET A 210 5.61 9.72 16.72
N PHE A 211 5.86 9.12 15.56
CA PHE A 211 4.85 8.34 14.86
C PHE A 211 4.36 7.17 15.72
N LYS A 212 3.03 7.02 15.75
CA LYS A 212 2.31 5.99 16.49
C LYS A 212 1.41 5.23 15.53
N SER A 213 1.33 3.92 15.73
CA SER A 213 0.41 3.10 14.94
C SER A 213 -1.03 3.44 15.32
N PRO A 214 -2.00 3.24 14.42
CA PRO A 214 -3.40 3.54 14.69
C PRO A 214 -3.93 2.97 16.02
N HIS A 215 -3.65 1.70 16.33
CA HIS A 215 -4.06 1.14 17.63
C HIS A 215 -3.38 1.83 18.82
N THR A 216 -2.08 2.16 18.71
CA THR A 216 -1.38 2.89 19.77
C THR A 216 -2.01 4.27 20.02
N ILE A 217 -2.47 4.96 18.97
CA ILE A 217 -3.18 6.24 19.10
C ILE A 217 -4.53 6.06 19.82
N MET A 218 -5.27 5.01 19.48
CA MET A 218 -6.55 4.72 20.13
C MET A 218 -6.40 4.39 21.61
N GLU A 219 -5.42 3.57 21.98
CA GLU A 219 -5.12 3.23 23.37
C GLU A 219 -4.79 4.49 24.19
N LEU A 220 -3.92 5.36 23.67
CA LEU A 220 -3.55 6.61 24.32
C LEU A 220 -4.75 7.55 24.48
N SER A 221 -5.61 7.62 23.47
CA SER A 221 -6.82 8.45 23.51
C SER A 221 -7.81 7.94 24.57
N ALA A 222 -8.02 6.63 24.66
CA ALA A 222 -8.89 6.01 25.66
C ALA A 222 -8.39 6.27 27.10
N ILE A 223 -7.08 6.17 27.33
CA ILE A 223 -6.48 6.48 28.63
C ILE A 223 -6.70 7.95 29.00
N SER A 224 -6.56 8.88 28.06
CA SER A 224 -6.77 10.30 28.32
C SER A 224 -8.22 10.65 28.67
N ALA A 225 -9.19 9.95 28.06
CA ALA A 225 -10.61 10.17 28.31
C ALA A 225 -11.08 9.63 29.68
N ASP A 226 -10.44 8.59 30.21
CA ASP A 226 -10.74 8.03 31.54
C ASP A 226 -10.14 8.87 32.69
N GLN A 227 -9.21 9.77 32.37
CA GLN A 227 -8.55 10.67 33.33
C GLN A 227 -9.15 12.09 33.38
N SER A 228 -10.16 12.40 32.55
CA SER A 228 -10.84 13.70 32.45
C SER A 228 -12.23 13.68 33.04
#